data_AF-W6NBD6-F1
#
_entry.id   AF-W6NBD6-F1
#
_cell.length_a   1.000
_cell.length_b   1.000
_cell.length_c   1.000
_cell.angle_alpha   90.00
_cell.angle_beta   90.00
_cell.angle_gamma   90.00
#
_symmetry.space_group_name_H-M   'P 1'
#
loop_
_entity.id
_entity.type
_entity.pdbx_description
1 polymer ?
#
loop_
_entity_poly.entity_id
_entity_poly.type
_entity_poly.pdbx_seq_one_letter_code
_entity_poly.pdbx_strand_id
1 'polypeptide(L)'
;MLSLAAAAYGKAPQTCLTNRFTNAVLKRQLSVKCGPVGKEDKCSGYSAVLNADKAIVLSFRGTDTFLQLIMESDQSVFNEQISWIAGGKVSKYFNDGFMDLWNGGMKDDFNTLRSKYPSYQVWVTGHSLGGAMATLAASYIVAAKLVPASSVELVTFGQPRTGNKDFAAAHDKQAMFCYRVTHWRDVVPHVPPEHLEGYHHHKSEAFYHNNMKSGATFKICDADEDKDCSDGLDITTSISDHLHYFDIDVSDYGEKGCK
;
A
#
# COMPACT_ATOMS: atom_id res chain seq x y z
N MET A 1 -6.02 -4.67 -8.86
CA MET A 1 -4.64 -4.19 -8.62
C MET A 1 -3.73 -5.21 -7.91
N LEU A 2 -4.21 -6.37 -7.41
CA LEU A 2 -3.35 -7.34 -6.69
C LEU A 2 -2.09 -7.73 -7.46
N SER A 3 -2.21 -8.11 -8.74
CA SER A 3 -1.03 -8.48 -9.55
C SER A 3 0.01 -7.36 -9.64
N LEU A 4 -0.41 -6.09 -9.62
CA LEU A 4 0.52 -4.96 -9.60
C LEU A 4 1.26 -4.88 -8.24
N ALA A 5 0.55 -5.03 -7.12
CA ALA A 5 1.16 -5.08 -5.80
C ALA A 5 2.13 -6.29 -5.67
N ALA A 6 1.70 -7.47 -6.10
CA ALA A 6 2.50 -8.69 -6.11
C ALA A 6 3.77 -8.55 -6.98
N ALA A 7 3.66 -7.93 -8.16
CA ALA A 7 4.80 -7.65 -9.04
C ALA A 7 5.99 -6.98 -8.33
N ALA A 8 5.73 -6.19 -7.27
CA ALA A 8 6.78 -5.51 -6.53
C ALA A 8 7.71 -6.46 -5.76
N TYR A 9 7.28 -7.70 -5.48
CA TYR A 9 8.09 -8.75 -4.87
C TYR A 9 9.07 -9.39 -5.86
N GLY A 10 8.74 -9.40 -7.16
CA GLY A 10 9.58 -9.98 -8.19
C GLY A 10 10.86 -9.18 -8.48
N LYS A 11 11.95 -9.89 -8.77
CA LYS A 11 13.21 -9.30 -9.27
C LYS A 11 13.06 -8.65 -10.65
N ALA A 12 12.03 -9.04 -11.41
CA ALA A 12 11.70 -8.50 -12.72
C ALA A 12 10.18 -8.29 -12.84
N PRO A 13 9.63 -7.19 -12.29
CA PRO A 13 8.19 -6.89 -12.31
C PRO A 13 7.59 -6.93 -13.72
N GLN A 14 8.39 -6.61 -14.75
CA GLN A 14 7.99 -6.68 -16.16
C GLN A 14 7.41 -8.06 -16.53
N THR A 15 7.92 -9.16 -16.00
CA THR A 15 7.40 -10.50 -16.30
C THR A 15 5.95 -10.66 -15.83
N CYS A 16 5.66 -10.23 -14.60
CA CYS A 16 4.29 -10.21 -14.08
C CYS A 16 3.40 -9.25 -14.89
N LEU A 17 3.91 -8.06 -15.20
CA LEU A 17 3.17 -7.07 -15.99
C LEU A 17 2.78 -7.63 -17.38
N THR A 18 3.70 -8.28 -18.09
CA THR A 18 3.43 -8.92 -19.38
C THR A 18 2.41 -10.04 -19.28
N ASN A 19 2.44 -10.84 -18.21
CA ASN A 19 1.51 -11.96 -18.05
C ASN A 19 0.08 -11.52 -17.68
N ARG A 20 -0.08 -10.33 -17.10
CA ARG A 20 -1.36 -9.89 -16.52
C ARG A 20 -2.00 -8.69 -17.22
N PHE A 21 -1.23 -7.90 -17.96
CA PHE A 21 -1.69 -6.64 -18.55
C PHE A 21 -1.24 -6.51 -20.01
N THR A 22 -2.11 -5.95 -20.84
CA THR A 22 -1.82 -5.74 -22.26
C THR A 22 -1.00 -4.46 -22.43
N ASN A 23 0.10 -4.51 -23.18
CA ASN A 23 0.96 -3.35 -23.47
C ASN A 23 1.50 -2.62 -22.22
N ALA A 24 1.77 -3.39 -21.16
CA ALA A 24 2.34 -2.91 -19.91
C ALA A 24 3.87 -2.81 -19.98
N VAL A 25 4.41 -1.67 -19.59
CA VAL A 25 5.85 -1.38 -19.67
C VAL A 25 6.35 -0.86 -18.33
N LEU A 26 7.22 -1.64 -17.69
CA LEU A 26 8.02 -1.23 -16.54
C LEU A 26 8.92 -0.06 -16.95
N LYS A 27 9.00 0.96 -16.09
CA LYS A 27 9.79 2.17 -16.34
C LYS A 27 10.97 2.26 -15.41
N ARG A 28 10.72 2.07 -14.12
CA ARG A 28 11.75 2.02 -13.12
C ARG A 28 11.36 1.00 -12.06
N GLN A 29 12.33 0.23 -11.61
CA GLN A 29 12.29 -0.45 -10.33
C GLN A 29 13.49 0.03 -9.54
N LEU A 30 13.28 0.34 -8.27
CA LEU A 30 14.36 0.76 -7.39
C LEU A 30 14.20 0.12 -6.02
N SER A 31 15.32 -0.03 -5.33
CA SER A 31 15.35 -0.48 -3.95
C SER A 31 16.29 0.41 -3.16
N VAL A 32 15.84 0.84 -2.00
CA VAL A 32 16.58 1.69 -1.07
C VAL A 32 16.73 0.97 0.25
N LYS A 33 17.78 1.29 1.01
CA LYS A 33 17.88 0.81 2.39
C LYS A 33 16.73 1.44 3.17
N CYS A 34 15.91 0.64 3.83
CA CYS A 34 14.89 1.13 4.75
C CYS A 34 14.79 0.12 5.90
N GLY A 35 14.43 0.57 7.10
CA GLY A 35 14.48 -0.29 8.28
C GLY A 35 15.01 0.44 9.51
N PRO A 36 14.77 -0.10 10.72
CA PRO A 36 15.44 0.39 11.92
C PRO A 36 16.96 0.27 11.81
N VAL A 37 17.67 1.18 12.48
CA VAL A 37 19.14 1.27 12.45
C VAL A 37 19.76 -0.08 12.78
N GLY A 38 20.57 -0.63 11.85
CA GLY A 38 21.31 -1.88 12.03
C GLY A 38 20.76 -3.10 11.28
N LYS A 39 19.54 -3.03 10.69
CA LYS A 39 19.04 -4.08 9.77
C LYS A 39 19.30 -3.66 8.31
N GLU A 40 19.88 -4.55 7.49
CA GLU A 40 20.13 -4.31 6.05
C GLU A 40 18.87 -4.48 5.19
N ASP A 41 17.72 -4.03 5.68
CA ASP A 41 16.45 -4.22 4.99
C ASP A 41 16.30 -3.24 3.81
N LYS A 42 15.50 -3.65 2.82
CA LYS A 42 15.30 -2.92 1.57
C LYS A 42 13.83 -2.68 1.29
N CYS A 43 13.47 -1.40 1.18
CA CYS A 43 12.20 -0.99 0.59
C CYS A 43 12.36 -1.02 -0.91
N SER A 44 11.37 -1.57 -1.60
CA SER A 44 11.37 -1.67 -3.06
C SER A 44 10.07 -1.09 -3.60
N GLY A 45 10.17 -0.49 -4.77
CA GLY A 45 9.02 0.01 -5.50
C GLY A 45 9.32 0.12 -6.98
N TYR A 46 8.26 0.20 -7.78
CA TYR A 46 8.38 0.37 -9.22
C TYR A 46 7.32 1.31 -9.77
N SER A 47 7.63 1.85 -10.94
CA SER A 47 6.72 2.59 -11.79
C SER A 47 6.53 1.87 -13.12
N ALA A 48 5.31 1.88 -13.64
CA ALA A 48 4.99 1.29 -14.93
C ALA A 48 3.94 2.10 -15.69
N VAL A 49 3.78 1.82 -16.97
CA VAL A 49 2.70 2.37 -17.80
C VAL A 49 1.89 1.23 -18.37
N LEU A 50 0.59 1.25 -18.13
CA LEU A 50 -0.39 0.36 -18.73
C LEU A 50 -1.09 1.12 -19.86
N ASN A 51 -0.59 0.98 -21.09
CA ASN A 51 -1.12 1.79 -22.21
C ASN A 51 -2.54 1.38 -22.61
N ALA A 52 -2.89 0.09 -22.47
CA ALA A 52 -4.24 -0.39 -22.77
C ALA A 52 -5.27 0.19 -21.78
N ASP A 53 -4.89 0.30 -20.51
CA ASP A 53 -5.74 0.80 -19.43
C ASP A 53 -5.64 2.33 -19.24
N LYS A 54 -4.73 3.00 -19.97
CA LYS A 54 -4.39 4.42 -19.80
C LYS A 54 -4.04 4.76 -18.34
N ALA A 55 -3.13 3.99 -17.74
CA ALA A 55 -2.70 4.18 -16.34
C ALA A 55 -1.18 4.28 -16.19
N ILE A 56 -0.74 5.17 -15.31
CA ILE A 56 0.60 5.18 -14.71
C ILE A 56 0.48 4.45 -13.37
N VAL A 57 1.33 3.45 -13.15
CA VAL A 57 1.34 2.66 -11.91
C VAL A 57 2.48 3.11 -11.02
N LEU A 58 2.21 3.28 -9.73
CA LEU A 58 3.19 3.30 -8.65
C LEU A 58 2.89 2.14 -7.72
N SER A 59 3.85 1.24 -7.52
CA SER A 59 3.66 0.06 -6.69
C SER A 59 4.80 -0.14 -5.71
N PHE A 60 4.45 -0.50 -4.48
CA PHE A 60 5.38 -0.60 -3.36
C PHE A 60 5.36 -2.01 -2.75
N ARG A 61 6.55 -2.54 -2.46
CA ARG A 61 6.74 -3.87 -1.88
C ARG A 61 6.63 -3.82 -0.35
N GLY A 62 6.09 -4.87 0.25
CA GLY A 62 6.29 -5.14 1.67
C GLY A 62 7.72 -5.60 2.00
N THR A 63 7.93 -6.01 3.26
CA THR A 63 9.20 -6.56 3.72
C THR A 63 8.99 -7.61 4.81
N ASP A 64 9.86 -8.62 4.84
CA ASP A 64 9.90 -9.65 5.88
C ASP A 64 10.24 -9.06 7.25
N THR A 65 11.06 -8.00 7.29
CA THR A 65 11.44 -7.35 8.55
C THR A 65 10.24 -6.76 9.27
N PHE A 66 9.27 -6.24 8.52
CA PHE A 66 8.03 -5.67 9.08
C PHE A 66 7.16 -6.77 9.69
N LEU A 67 7.07 -7.93 9.03
CA LEU A 67 6.39 -9.10 9.60
C LEU A 67 7.10 -9.60 10.85
N GLN A 68 8.43 -9.62 10.86
CA GLN A 68 9.21 -9.97 12.02
C GLN A 68 8.92 -9.04 13.21
N LEU A 69 8.89 -7.72 12.99
CA LEU A 69 8.58 -6.75 14.06
C LEU A 69 7.18 -6.98 14.66
N ILE A 70 6.19 -7.32 13.82
CA ILE A 70 4.84 -7.66 14.29
C ILE A 70 4.86 -8.94 15.12
N MET A 71 5.54 -9.99 14.63
CA MET A 71 5.63 -11.27 15.33
C MET A 71 6.39 -11.16 16.67
N GLU A 72 7.41 -10.30 16.72
CA GLU A 72 8.17 -9.98 17.92
C GLU A 72 7.42 -8.99 18.84
N SER A 73 6.27 -8.47 18.39
CA SER A 73 5.49 -7.43 19.07
C SER A 73 6.31 -6.16 19.39
N ASP A 74 7.35 -5.88 18.61
CA ASP A 74 8.17 -4.68 18.74
C ASP A 74 7.52 -3.53 17.98
N GLN A 75 6.70 -2.76 18.71
CA GLN A 75 6.00 -1.59 18.18
C GLN A 75 6.82 -0.30 18.27
N SER A 76 8.06 -0.36 18.76
CA SER A 76 8.88 0.83 19.03
C SER A 76 9.12 1.69 17.78
N VAL A 77 9.18 1.04 16.60
CA VAL A 77 9.31 1.70 15.29
C VAL A 77 8.12 2.59 14.92
N PHE A 78 6.98 2.44 15.61
CA PHE A 78 5.76 3.21 15.35
C PHE A 78 5.53 4.34 16.35
N ASN A 79 6.34 4.45 17.41
CA ASN A 79 6.20 5.51 18.42
C ASN A 79 6.50 6.90 17.86
N GLU A 80 7.35 6.99 16.82
CA GLU A 80 7.65 8.26 16.17
C GLU A 80 6.70 8.53 15.01
N GLN A 81 6.09 9.72 15.04
CA GLN A 81 5.26 10.24 13.96
C GLN A 81 5.77 11.60 13.47
N ILE A 82 5.57 11.90 12.19
CA ILE A 82 5.96 13.16 11.54
C ILE A 82 4.73 13.85 10.93
N SER A 83 4.71 15.19 10.99
CA SER A 83 3.65 15.99 10.35
C SER A 83 3.55 15.70 8.86
N TRP A 84 2.33 15.52 8.38
CA TRP A 84 2.08 15.17 6.98
C TRP A 84 1.51 16.33 6.17
N ILE A 85 1.88 16.41 4.89
CA ILE A 85 1.54 17.52 3.98
C ILE A 85 0.02 17.71 3.80
N ALA A 86 -0.77 16.62 3.83
CA ALA A 86 -2.22 16.70 3.70
C ALA A 86 -2.90 17.13 5.02
N GLY A 87 -2.20 17.03 6.16
CA GLY A 87 -2.73 17.22 7.51
C GLY A 87 -2.43 16.03 8.42
N GLY A 88 -2.45 16.27 9.73
CA GLY A 88 -2.18 15.27 10.75
C GLY A 88 -0.72 14.79 10.78
N LYS A 89 -0.52 13.57 11.27
CA LYS A 89 0.79 12.93 11.36
C LYS A 89 0.76 11.49 10.85
N VAL A 90 1.88 11.05 10.30
CA VAL A 90 2.08 9.68 9.80
C VAL A 90 3.24 9.01 10.51
N SER A 91 3.26 7.68 10.53
CA SER A 91 4.42 6.93 11.05
C SER A 91 5.71 7.40 10.38
N LYS A 92 6.73 7.72 11.17
CA LYS A 92 8.04 8.08 10.64
C LYS A 92 8.63 6.92 9.82
N TYR A 93 8.47 5.68 10.28
CA TYR A 93 8.95 4.49 9.59
C TYR A 93 8.39 4.36 8.17
N PHE A 94 7.06 4.51 8.01
CA PHE A 94 6.43 4.46 6.69
C PHE A 94 6.80 5.67 5.82
N ASN A 95 6.87 6.86 6.43
CA ASN A 95 7.31 8.08 5.74
C ASN A 95 8.72 7.93 5.17
N ASP A 96 9.67 7.47 5.97
CA ASP A 96 11.06 7.34 5.55
C ASP A 96 11.17 6.36 4.37
N GLY A 97 10.54 5.18 4.47
CA GLY A 97 10.51 4.20 3.38
C GLY A 97 9.92 4.75 2.07
N PHE A 98 8.82 5.49 2.17
CA PHE A 98 8.23 6.16 1.00
C PHE A 98 9.16 7.26 0.46
N MET A 99 9.64 8.16 1.31
CA MET A 99 10.43 9.32 0.90
C MET A 99 11.80 8.92 0.34
N ASP A 100 12.41 7.85 0.83
CA ASP A 100 13.65 7.31 0.29
C ASP A 100 13.44 6.76 -1.13
N LEU A 101 12.35 6.04 -1.39
CA LEU A 101 11.99 5.61 -2.74
C LEU A 101 11.62 6.79 -3.63
N TRP A 102 10.84 7.73 -3.11
CA TRP A 102 10.39 8.91 -3.85
C TRP A 102 11.57 9.76 -4.31
N ASN A 103 12.47 10.09 -3.39
CA ASN A 103 13.67 10.89 -3.65
C ASN A 103 14.78 10.09 -4.35
N GLY A 104 14.78 8.76 -4.23
CA GLY A 104 15.71 7.86 -4.93
C GLY A 104 15.48 7.73 -6.43
N GLY A 105 14.54 8.50 -6.99
CA GLY A 105 14.31 8.62 -8.43
C GLY A 105 12.89 8.25 -8.87
N MET A 106 12.02 7.75 -7.98
CA MET A 106 10.61 7.50 -8.36
C MET A 106 9.89 8.81 -8.70
N LYS A 107 10.18 9.91 -7.99
CA LYS A 107 9.64 11.25 -8.28
C LYS A 107 9.93 11.70 -9.71
N ASP A 108 11.17 11.56 -10.16
CA ASP A 108 11.58 12.01 -11.49
C ASP A 108 10.95 11.15 -12.59
N ASP A 109 10.81 9.84 -12.34
CA ASP A 109 10.09 8.96 -13.25
C ASP A 109 8.62 9.36 -13.33
N PHE A 110 7.96 9.54 -12.18
CA PHE A 110 6.57 9.95 -12.11
C PHE A 110 6.33 11.27 -12.86
N ASN A 111 7.16 12.28 -12.64
CA ASN A 111 7.04 13.57 -13.33
C ASN A 111 7.22 13.42 -14.85
N THR A 112 8.18 12.58 -15.28
CA THR A 112 8.42 12.29 -16.71
C THR A 112 7.21 11.59 -17.33
N LEU A 113 6.69 10.56 -16.67
CA LEU A 113 5.53 9.81 -17.13
C LEU A 113 4.28 10.67 -17.15
N ARG A 114 4.07 11.50 -16.12
CA ARG A 114 2.91 12.39 -16.04
C ARG A 114 2.93 13.43 -17.13
N SER A 115 4.09 14.00 -17.44
CA SER A 115 4.26 14.94 -18.56
C SER A 115 3.98 14.28 -19.91
N LYS A 116 4.40 13.02 -20.08
CA LYS A 116 4.18 12.27 -21.31
C LYS A 116 2.74 11.78 -21.49
N TYR A 117 2.06 11.44 -20.39
CA TYR A 117 0.71 10.88 -20.37
C TYR A 117 -0.22 11.71 -19.46
N PRO A 118 -0.51 12.97 -19.82
CA PRO A 118 -1.27 13.88 -18.96
C PRO A 118 -2.76 13.53 -18.84
N SER A 119 -3.26 12.55 -19.58
CA SER A 119 -4.63 12.06 -19.48
C SER A 119 -4.76 10.71 -18.78
N TYR A 120 -3.65 10.08 -18.40
CA TYR A 120 -3.68 8.74 -17.80
C TYR A 120 -4.09 8.84 -16.32
N GLN A 121 -4.77 7.81 -15.82
CA GLN A 121 -4.99 7.64 -14.39
C GLN A 121 -3.65 7.34 -13.69
N VAL A 122 -3.59 7.61 -12.39
CA VAL A 122 -2.49 7.20 -11.52
C VAL A 122 -2.99 6.12 -10.59
N TRP A 123 -2.58 4.89 -10.83
CA TRP A 123 -2.89 3.74 -10.01
C TRP A 123 -1.79 3.53 -8.99
N VAL A 124 -2.14 3.56 -7.72
CA VAL A 124 -1.21 3.42 -6.60
C VAL A 124 -1.59 2.19 -5.80
N THR A 125 -0.64 1.30 -5.53
CA THR A 125 -0.94 0.04 -4.86
C THR A 125 0.24 -0.51 -4.08
N GLY A 126 -0.04 -1.43 -3.17
CA GLY A 126 0.97 -2.11 -2.39
C GLY A 126 0.33 -3.11 -1.44
N HIS A 127 1.14 -4.06 -1.00
CA HIS A 127 0.76 -5.08 -0.03
C HIS A 127 1.58 -4.90 1.26
N SER A 128 0.97 -5.15 2.42
CA SER A 128 1.65 -5.06 3.73
C SER A 128 2.21 -3.65 3.98
N LEU A 129 3.47 -3.51 4.40
CA LEU A 129 4.21 -2.23 4.45
C LEU A 129 4.07 -1.42 3.14
N GLY A 130 4.04 -2.08 2.00
CA GLY A 130 3.83 -1.44 0.70
C GLY A 130 2.48 -0.73 0.61
N GLY A 131 1.44 -1.21 1.30
CA GLY A 131 0.14 -0.55 1.39
C GLY A 131 0.20 0.79 2.13
N ALA A 132 0.97 0.88 3.22
CA ALA A 132 1.20 2.14 3.90
C ALA A 132 1.97 3.14 3.02
N MET A 133 3.06 2.69 2.37
CA MET A 133 3.81 3.54 1.43
C MET A 133 2.97 3.98 0.23
N ALA A 134 2.10 3.10 -0.30
CA ALA A 134 1.16 3.43 -1.36
C ALA A 134 0.16 4.52 -0.93
N THR A 135 -0.35 4.43 0.30
CA THR A 135 -1.25 5.42 0.89
C THR A 135 -0.58 6.79 1.02
N LEU A 136 0.67 6.81 1.51
CA LEU A 136 1.46 8.03 1.57
C LEU A 136 1.75 8.59 0.18
N ALA A 137 2.11 7.74 -0.79
CA ALA A 137 2.38 8.18 -2.16
C ALA A 137 1.15 8.84 -2.81
N ALA A 138 -0.03 8.21 -2.73
CA ALA A 138 -1.27 8.75 -3.26
C ALA A 138 -1.66 10.07 -2.57
N SER A 139 -1.57 10.11 -1.24
CA SER A 139 -1.84 11.33 -0.47
C SER A 139 -0.89 12.46 -0.85
N TYR A 140 0.41 12.16 -0.99
CA TYR A 140 1.45 13.13 -1.31
C TYR A 140 1.25 13.75 -2.69
N ILE A 141 1.04 12.94 -3.74
CA ILE A 141 0.92 13.47 -5.11
C ILE A 141 -0.31 14.36 -5.28
N VAL A 142 -1.38 14.10 -4.54
CA VAL A 142 -2.60 14.93 -4.52
C VAL A 142 -2.37 16.21 -3.70
N ALA A 143 -1.83 16.09 -2.48
CA ALA A 143 -1.58 17.23 -1.60
C ALA A 143 -0.56 18.22 -2.17
N ALA A 144 0.49 17.69 -2.82
CA ALA A 144 1.49 18.47 -3.54
C ALA A 144 0.99 19.01 -4.90
N LYS A 145 -0.28 18.76 -5.26
CA LYS A 145 -0.93 19.22 -6.49
C LYS A 145 -0.21 18.78 -7.77
N LEU A 146 0.43 17.61 -7.75
CA LEU A 146 1.08 17.04 -8.94
C LEU A 146 0.03 16.48 -9.91
N VAL A 147 -1.09 16.00 -9.38
CA VAL A 147 -2.25 15.50 -10.13
C VAL A 147 -3.55 15.84 -9.38
N PRO A 148 -4.68 15.99 -10.08
CA PRO A 148 -5.98 16.12 -9.41
C PRO A 148 -6.37 14.80 -8.73
N ALA A 149 -7.04 14.89 -7.57
CA ALA A 149 -7.50 13.72 -6.81
C ALA A 149 -8.35 12.75 -7.63
N SER A 150 -9.18 13.27 -8.54
CA SER A 150 -10.04 12.49 -9.44
C SER A 150 -9.27 11.60 -10.42
N SER A 151 -7.97 11.83 -10.60
CA SER A 151 -7.10 11.01 -11.46
C SER A 151 -6.33 9.94 -10.69
N VAL A 152 -6.53 9.83 -9.38
CA VAL A 152 -5.80 8.88 -8.53
C VAL A 152 -6.73 7.76 -8.06
N GLU A 153 -6.28 6.53 -8.24
CA GLU A 153 -6.92 5.33 -7.70
C GLU A 153 -5.92 4.60 -6.79
N LEU A 154 -6.27 4.48 -5.51
CA LEU A 154 -5.49 3.79 -4.50
C LEU A 154 -6.22 2.50 -4.10
N VAL A 155 -5.55 1.36 -4.28
CA VAL A 155 -6.03 0.08 -3.74
C VAL A 155 -4.87 -0.63 -3.06
N THR A 156 -5.03 -0.94 -1.78
CA THR A 156 -4.00 -1.61 -0.97
C THR A 156 -4.49 -2.96 -0.45
N PHE A 157 -3.56 -3.83 -0.06
CA PHE A 157 -3.86 -5.17 0.44
C PHE A 157 -3.14 -5.36 1.79
N GLY A 158 -3.88 -5.66 2.85
CA GLY A 158 -3.29 -5.86 4.18
C GLY A 158 -2.51 -4.64 4.65
N GLN A 159 -3.03 -3.44 4.41
CA GLN A 159 -2.36 -2.19 4.79
C GLN A 159 -2.44 -1.99 6.31
N PRO A 160 -1.32 -1.68 7.00
CA PRO A 160 -1.32 -1.27 8.40
C PRO A 160 -1.85 0.16 8.59
N ARG A 161 -2.19 0.55 9.81
CA ARG A 161 -2.59 1.93 10.13
C ARG A 161 -1.42 2.87 9.85
N THR A 162 -1.61 3.79 8.90
CA THR A 162 -0.50 4.57 8.33
C THR A 162 -0.17 5.84 9.13
N GLY A 163 -1.17 6.43 9.79
CA GLY A 163 -1.03 7.67 10.53
C GLY A 163 -2.14 7.87 11.54
N ASN A 164 -2.15 9.05 12.17
CA ASN A 164 -3.11 9.37 13.22
C ASN A 164 -4.50 9.72 12.67
N LYS A 165 -5.48 9.88 13.56
CA LYS A 165 -6.86 10.26 13.21
C LYS A 165 -6.96 11.53 12.35
N ASP A 166 -6.13 12.53 12.62
CA ASP A 166 -6.10 13.77 11.82
C ASP A 166 -5.60 13.51 10.40
N PHE A 167 -4.63 12.61 10.24
CA PHE A 167 -4.16 12.18 8.92
C PHE A 167 -5.24 11.38 8.18
N ALA A 168 -5.92 10.45 8.85
CA ALA A 168 -7.03 9.69 8.25
C ALA A 168 -8.12 10.64 7.72
N ALA A 169 -8.55 11.59 8.55
CA ALA A 169 -9.54 12.59 8.15
C ALA A 169 -9.05 13.52 7.02
N ALA A 170 -7.76 13.89 7.03
CA ALA A 170 -7.16 14.68 5.96
C ALA A 170 -7.09 13.91 4.63
N HIS A 171 -6.72 12.64 4.69
CA HIS A 171 -6.66 11.73 3.54
C HIS A 171 -8.04 11.55 2.91
N ASP A 172 -9.08 11.30 3.72
CA ASP A 172 -10.45 11.14 3.25
C ASP A 172 -10.99 12.40 2.56
N LYS A 173 -10.61 13.59 3.06
CA LYS A 173 -10.96 14.88 2.44
C LYS A 173 -10.32 15.09 1.07
N GLN A 174 -9.27 14.35 0.72
CA GLN A 174 -8.70 14.42 -0.63
C GLN A 174 -9.66 13.85 -1.69
N ALA A 175 -10.68 13.09 -1.29
CA ALA A 175 -11.78 12.63 -2.15
C ALA A 175 -11.32 11.90 -3.43
N MET A 176 -10.23 11.13 -3.33
CA MET A 176 -9.77 10.23 -4.38
C MET A 176 -10.45 8.85 -4.26
N PHE A 177 -10.40 8.05 -5.32
CA PHE A 177 -10.82 6.66 -5.25
C PHE A 177 -9.81 5.89 -4.38
N CYS A 178 -10.25 5.37 -3.24
CA CYS A 178 -9.37 4.72 -2.27
C CYS A 178 -10.10 3.56 -1.59
N TYR A 179 -9.46 2.38 -1.54
CA TYR A 179 -9.94 1.22 -0.78
C TYR A 179 -8.77 0.42 -0.17
N ARG A 180 -8.91 0.07 1.11
CA ARG A 180 -8.12 -1.00 1.74
C ARG A 180 -8.82 -2.32 1.53
N VAL A 181 -8.14 -3.31 0.96
CA VAL A 181 -8.64 -4.69 0.93
C VAL A 181 -8.04 -5.43 2.12
N THR A 182 -8.92 -5.99 2.96
CA THR A 182 -8.55 -6.70 4.20
C THR A 182 -9.10 -8.12 4.14
N HIS A 183 -8.35 -9.06 4.71
CA HIS A 183 -8.69 -10.48 4.69
C HIS A 183 -8.81 -11.05 6.09
N TRP A 184 -10.04 -11.43 6.47
CA TRP A 184 -10.35 -12.16 7.68
C TRP A 184 -9.55 -11.70 8.90
N ARG A 185 -8.71 -12.55 9.49
CA ARG A 185 -7.95 -12.28 10.72
C ARG A 185 -6.52 -11.81 10.45
N ASP A 186 -6.25 -11.26 9.26
CA ASP A 186 -4.99 -10.62 8.92
C ASP A 186 -4.60 -9.64 10.04
N VAL A 187 -3.43 -9.84 10.65
CA VAL A 187 -2.95 -9.03 11.76
C VAL A 187 -2.48 -7.64 11.33
N VAL A 188 -2.06 -7.48 10.08
CA VAL A 188 -1.38 -6.27 9.64
C VAL A 188 -2.27 -5.04 9.64
N PRO A 189 -3.54 -5.09 9.20
CA PRO A 189 -4.46 -3.98 9.36
C PRO A 189 -4.65 -3.51 10.80
N HIS A 190 -4.38 -4.36 11.80
CA HIS A 190 -4.57 -4.00 13.21
C HIS A 190 -3.31 -3.47 13.89
N VAL A 191 -2.22 -3.30 13.13
CA VAL A 191 -1.01 -2.62 13.60
C VAL A 191 -0.76 -1.32 12.83
N PRO A 192 -0.19 -0.30 13.49
CA PRO A 192 -0.04 -0.20 14.93
C PRO A 192 -1.42 -0.16 15.64
N PRO A 193 -1.52 -0.51 16.93
CA PRO A 193 -2.79 -0.50 17.65
C PRO A 193 -3.40 0.90 17.74
N GLU A 194 -4.74 1.02 17.76
CA GLU A 194 -5.44 2.34 17.80
C GLU A 194 -5.01 3.22 18.98
N HIS A 195 -4.72 2.59 20.13
CA HIS A 195 -4.33 3.28 21.36
C HIS A 195 -2.86 3.75 21.34
N LEU A 196 -2.05 3.30 20.37
CA LEU A 196 -0.69 3.77 20.19
C LEU A 196 -0.73 5.04 19.34
N GLU A 197 -0.26 6.17 19.86
CA GLU A 197 -0.09 7.44 19.11
C GLU A 197 -1.31 7.88 18.25
N GLY A 198 -2.51 7.41 18.61
CA GLY A 198 -3.75 7.69 17.89
C GLY A 198 -3.80 7.19 16.45
N TYR A 199 -3.08 6.10 16.11
CA TYR A 199 -3.12 5.50 14.77
C TYR A 199 -4.55 5.13 14.37
N HIS A 200 -4.97 5.52 13.17
CA HIS A 200 -6.29 5.24 12.61
C HIS A 200 -6.19 4.97 11.10
N HIS A 201 -7.08 4.13 10.59
CA HIS A 201 -7.31 3.96 9.17
C HIS A 201 -8.12 5.09 8.56
N HIS A 202 -7.92 5.31 7.28
CA HIS A 202 -8.87 6.03 6.44
C HIS A 202 -10.09 5.13 6.15
N LYS A 203 -11.24 5.75 5.82
CA LYS A 203 -12.59 5.14 5.98
C LYS A 203 -12.94 3.95 5.06
N SER A 204 -12.38 3.88 3.85
CA SER A 204 -12.86 2.93 2.85
C SER A 204 -12.20 1.54 2.96
N GLU A 205 -13.00 0.54 3.35
CA GLU A 205 -12.56 -0.86 3.47
C GLU A 205 -13.42 -1.81 2.64
N ALA A 206 -12.76 -2.71 1.90
CA ALA A 206 -13.36 -3.88 1.28
C ALA A 206 -12.93 -5.13 2.05
N PHE A 207 -13.76 -5.53 3.01
CA PHE A 207 -13.47 -6.61 3.94
C PHE A 207 -13.97 -7.96 3.42
N TYR A 208 -13.04 -8.90 3.24
CA TYR A 208 -13.35 -10.28 2.91
C TYR A 208 -13.44 -11.11 4.19
N HIS A 209 -14.66 -11.46 4.56
CA HIS A 209 -14.94 -12.29 5.73
C HIS A 209 -14.64 -13.76 5.40
N ASN A 210 -13.78 -14.41 6.19
CA ASN A 210 -13.41 -15.83 6.16
C ASN A 210 -12.53 -16.30 4.97
N ASN A 211 -12.86 -16.01 3.71
CA ASN A 211 -12.03 -16.43 2.56
C ASN A 211 -12.10 -15.47 1.37
N MET A 212 -11.19 -15.64 0.41
CA MET A 212 -11.11 -14.84 -0.82
C MET A 212 -11.19 -15.67 -2.11
N LYS A 213 -11.85 -16.83 -2.08
CA LYS A 213 -12.03 -17.66 -3.27
C LYS A 213 -12.77 -16.93 -4.38
N SER A 214 -12.65 -17.44 -5.60
CA SER A 214 -13.49 -16.96 -6.70
C SER A 214 -14.97 -17.09 -6.31
N GLY A 215 -15.73 -15.98 -6.40
CA GLY A 215 -17.12 -15.91 -5.96
C GLY A 215 -17.32 -15.58 -4.47
N ALA A 216 -16.25 -15.40 -3.69
CA ALA A 216 -16.35 -14.92 -2.33
C ALA A 216 -16.96 -13.51 -2.28
N THR A 217 -17.82 -13.29 -1.31
CA THR A 217 -18.43 -11.99 -1.04
C THR A 217 -17.56 -11.16 -0.12
N PHE A 218 -17.59 -9.85 -0.29
CA PHE A 218 -16.96 -8.89 0.62
C PHE A 218 -17.98 -7.87 1.11
N LYS A 219 -17.68 -7.22 2.23
CA LYS A 219 -18.43 -6.09 2.76
C LYS A 219 -17.67 -4.80 2.49
N ILE A 220 -18.38 -3.77 2.03
CA ILE A 220 -17.82 -2.41 1.96
C ILE A 220 -18.20 -1.67 3.24
N CYS A 221 -17.19 -1.19 3.96
CA CYS A 221 -17.36 -0.25 5.06
C CYS A 221 -16.82 1.13 4.64
N ASP A 222 -17.57 2.18 4.94
CA ASP A 222 -17.26 3.58 4.61
C ASP A 222 -17.13 4.41 5.90
N ALA A 223 -16.37 3.89 6.86
CA ALA A 223 -16.09 4.50 8.16
C ALA A 223 -14.68 4.11 8.64
N ASP A 224 -14.03 5.00 9.40
CA ASP A 224 -12.77 4.69 10.07
C ASP A 224 -13.02 3.65 11.18
N GLU A 225 -12.18 2.60 11.24
CA GLU A 225 -12.23 1.55 12.27
C GLU A 225 -13.64 0.94 12.46
N ASP A 226 -14.30 0.59 11.35
CA ASP A 226 -15.67 0.08 11.36
C ASP A 226 -15.77 -1.31 12.02
N LYS A 227 -16.49 -1.37 13.16
CA LYS A 227 -16.77 -2.60 13.92
C LYS A 227 -17.62 -3.61 13.16
N ASP A 228 -18.20 -3.20 12.05
CA ASP A 228 -18.96 -4.04 11.15
C ASP A 228 -18.08 -4.72 10.08
N CYS A 229 -16.79 -4.36 10.00
CA CYS A 229 -15.73 -4.93 9.14
C CYS A 229 -14.58 -5.54 9.97
N SER A 230 -13.31 -5.46 9.53
CA SER A 230 -12.19 -6.17 10.18
C SER A 230 -12.00 -5.75 11.64
N ASP A 231 -12.29 -4.49 11.97
CA ASP A 231 -12.08 -3.96 13.33
C ASP A 231 -13.09 -4.48 14.38
N GLY A 232 -14.15 -5.17 13.91
CA GLY A 232 -15.10 -5.89 14.76
C GLY A 232 -14.64 -7.29 15.20
N LEU A 233 -13.51 -7.78 14.69
CA LEU A 233 -13.04 -9.13 14.98
C LEU A 233 -12.37 -9.20 16.35
N ASP A 234 -12.78 -10.17 17.18
CA ASP A 234 -12.17 -10.40 18.50
C ASP A 234 -10.72 -10.92 18.42
N ILE A 235 -10.34 -11.55 17.30
CA ILE A 235 -9.02 -12.17 17.10
C ILE A 235 -8.51 -11.82 15.71
N THR A 236 -7.39 -11.09 15.64
CA THR A 236 -6.79 -10.58 14.40
C THR A 236 -5.29 -10.86 14.38
N THR A 237 -4.90 -12.13 14.49
CA THR A 237 -3.49 -12.55 14.72
C THR A 237 -2.91 -13.42 13.61
N SER A 238 -3.61 -13.56 12.48
CA SER A 238 -3.25 -14.50 11.42
C SER A 238 -2.25 -13.90 10.44
N ILE A 239 -1.00 -14.39 10.50
CA ILE A 239 0.00 -14.13 9.45
C ILE A 239 -0.37 -14.87 8.14
N SER A 240 -1.03 -16.03 8.24
CA SER A 240 -1.45 -16.77 7.04
C SER A 240 -2.46 -15.97 6.22
N ASP A 241 -3.45 -15.34 6.87
CA ASP A 241 -4.45 -14.51 6.18
C ASP A 241 -3.80 -13.25 5.59
N HIS A 242 -2.72 -12.76 6.22
CA HIS A 242 -1.92 -11.67 5.67
C HIS A 242 -1.19 -12.06 4.38
N LEU A 243 -0.57 -13.24 4.34
CA LEU A 243 0.22 -13.66 3.19
C LEU A 243 -0.65 -14.05 1.98
N HIS A 244 -1.93 -14.37 2.20
CA HIS A 244 -2.81 -14.91 1.17
C HIS A 244 -3.97 -13.97 0.85
N TYR A 245 -3.97 -13.43 -0.37
CA TYR A 245 -5.08 -12.64 -0.91
C TYR A 245 -5.58 -13.31 -2.19
N PHE A 246 -6.89 -13.59 -2.24
CA PHE A 246 -7.52 -14.31 -3.35
C PHE A 246 -6.98 -15.74 -3.59
N ASP A 247 -6.73 -16.48 -2.50
CA ASP A 247 -6.12 -17.83 -2.49
C ASP A 247 -4.71 -17.87 -3.11
N ILE A 248 -4.03 -16.73 -3.13
CA ILE A 248 -2.70 -16.58 -3.71
C ILE A 248 -1.74 -16.07 -2.63
N ASP A 249 -0.61 -16.75 -2.43
CA ASP A 249 0.52 -16.19 -1.70
C ASP A 249 1.08 -15.00 -2.50
N VAL A 250 0.91 -13.79 -1.96
CA VAL A 250 1.15 -12.54 -2.70
C VAL A 250 2.61 -12.42 -3.13
N SER A 251 3.54 -12.81 -2.26
CA SER A 251 4.98 -12.73 -2.54
C SER A 251 5.42 -13.76 -3.57
N ASP A 252 5.09 -15.03 -3.35
CA ASP A 252 5.47 -16.14 -4.23
C ASP A 252 4.88 -15.96 -5.64
N TYR A 253 3.62 -15.52 -5.72
CA TYR A 253 2.96 -15.19 -6.99
C TYR A 253 3.68 -14.08 -7.75
N GLY A 254 4.06 -13.02 -7.05
CA GLY A 254 4.86 -11.92 -7.62
C GLY A 254 6.21 -12.38 -8.15
N GLU A 255 6.93 -13.18 -7.36
CA GLU A 255 8.24 -13.72 -7.70
C GLU A 255 8.21 -14.68 -8.89
N LYS A 256 7.13 -15.47 -9.03
CA LYS A 256 6.88 -16.36 -10.17
C LYS A 256 6.36 -15.65 -11.42
N GLY A 257 6.31 -14.32 -11.40
CA GLY A 257 5.87 -13.51 -12.54
C GLY A 257 4.36 -13.59 -12.74
N CYS A 258 3.59 -13.69 -11.66
CA CYS A 258 2.13 -13.66 -11.64
C CYS A 258 1.46 -14.75 -12.49
N LYS A 259 1.95 -15.99 -12.33
CA LYS A 259 1.40 -17.20 -12.94
C LYS A 259 0.63 -18.04 -11.93
#